data_AF-R7U1V3-F1
#
_entry.id   AF-R7U1V3-F1
#
_cell.length_a   1.000
_cell.length_b   1.000
_cell.length_c   1.000
_cell.angle_alpha   90.00
_cell.angle_beta   90.00
_cell.angle_gamma   90.00
#
_symmetry.space_group_name_H-M   'P 1'
#
loop_
_entity.id
_entity.type
_entity.pdbx_description
1 polymer ?
#
loop_
_entity_poly.entity_id
_entity_poly.type
_entity_poly.pdbx_seq_one_letter_code
_entity_poly.pdbx_strand_id
1 'polypeptide(L)'
;MASASQHEAEISCDDFTFFQQILTNLRTIDDRVVHSLNTSIPTQSFAEKVDAASRCSDLFKELSEAHKHRDGIIKKCITLKSATVSQLKQRKQQEPDNIDLMSQIRKEQYALRHIQSELNVEEVINDRSMTIFQERCRQHFRPPPS
;
A
#
# COMPACT_ATOMS: atom_id res chain seq x y z
N MET A 1 17.02 5.44 24.40
CA MET A 1 15.83 4.73 23.88
C MET A 1 15.67 5.15 22.42
N ALA A 2 16.15 4.31 21.50
CA ALA A 2 16.27 4.64 20.09
C ALA A 2 14.89 4.58 19.42
N SER A 3 14.60 5.64 18.67
CA SER A 3 13.33 5.93 18.02
C SER A 3 13.02 4.90 16.92
N ALA A 4 11.83 4.31 16.96
CA ALA A 4 11.28 3.46 15.92
C ALA A 4 10.79 4.32 14.75
N SER A 5 11.70 4.83 13.90
CA SER A 5 11.31 5.46 12.61
C SER A 5 12.42 5.49 11.56
N GLN A 6 13.57 4.86 11.81
CA GLN A 6 14.60 4.72 10.79
C GLN A 6 14.35 3.43 10.02
N HIS A 7 13.64 3.51 8.88
CA HIS A 7 13.78 2.71 7.66
C HIS A 7 12.75 3.20 6.62
N GLU A 8 12.70 4.51 6.34
CA GLU A 8 12.30 4.96 5.00
C GLU A 8 13.48 4.65 4.08
N ALA A 9 13.64 3.38 3.71
CA ALA A 9 14.48 3.04 2.58
C ALA A 9 13.91 3.86 1.42
N GLU A 10 14.73 4.75 0.84
CA GLU A 10 14.36 5.58 -0.30
C GLU A 10 13.76 4.66 -1.38
N ILE A 11 12.43 4.66 -1.49
CA ILE A 11 11.72 3.72 -2.37
C ILE A 11 12.05 4.13 -3.79
N SER A 12 12.98 3.40 -4.41
CA SER A 12 13.31 3.60 -5.81
C SER A 12 12.15 3.10 -6.66
N CYS A 13 11.48 4.02 -7.34
CA CYS A 13 10.44 3.71 -8.31
C CYS A 13 11.02 3.21 -9.64
N ASP A 14 12.36 3.21 -9.79
CA ASP A 14 13.05 2.87 -11.04
C ASP A 14 13.24 1.37 -11.23
N ASP A 15 13.44 0.63 -10.14
CA ASP A 15 13.47 -0.83 -10.15
C ASP A 15 12.11 -1.37 -9.70
N PHE A 16 11.33 -1.84 -10.67
CA PHE A 16 10.02 -2.41 -10.41
C PHE A 16 10.08 -3.65 -9.52
N THR A 17 11.14 -4.47 -9.63
CA THR A 17 11.28 -5.68 -8.81
C THR A 17 11.49 -5.31 -7.36
N PHE A 18 12.36 -4.33 -7.11
CA PHE A 18 12.61 -3.83 -5.77
C PHE A 18 11.37 -3.15 -5.18
N PHE A 19 10.65 -2.36 -5.98
CA PHE A 19 9.38 -1.77 -5.59
C PHE A 19 8.35 -2.83 -5.16
N GLN A 20 8.18 -3.91 -5.92
CA GLN A 20 7.27 -5.00 -5.56
C GLN A 20 7.70 -5.73 -4.28
N GLN A 21 9.00 -5.93 -4.07
CA GLN A 21 9.51 -6.53 -2.82
C GLN A 21 9.19 -5.66 -1.61
N ILE A 22 9.36 -4.33 -1.72
CA ILE A 22 8.99 -3.39 -0.66
C ILE A 22 7.49 -3.48 -0.36
N LEU A 23 6.64 -3.41 -1.39
CA LEU A 23 5.19 -3.51 -1.18
C LEU A 23 4.81 -4.84 -0.52
N THR A 24 5.42 -5.95 -0.94
CA THR A 24 5.19 -7.26 -0.34
C THR A 24 5.54 -7.26 1.14
N ASN A 25 6.68 -6.69 1.53
CA ASN A 25 7.08 -6.58 2.93
C ASN A 25 6.13 -5.68 3.73
N LEU A 26 5.71 -4.54 3.16
CA LEU A 26 4.77 -3.62 3.78
C LEU A 26 3.35 -4.23 3.94
N ARG A 27 2.98 -5.20 3.11
CA ARG A 27 1.69 -5.91 3.17
C ARG A 27 1.64 -6.98 4.27
N THR A 28 2.79 -7.40 4.81
CA THR A 28 2.83 -8.39 5.91
C THR A 28 2.10 -7.95 7.17
N ILE A 29 1.89 -6.63 7.33
CA ILE A 29 1.11 -6.06 8.43
C ILE A 29 -0.37 -6.46 8.37
N ASP A 30 -0.95 -6.60 7.18
CA ASP A 30 -2.35 -7.03 7.03
C ASP A 30 -2.53 -8.45 7.58
N ASP A 31 -1.63 -9.38 7.24
CA ASP A 31 -1.68 -10.75 7.76
C ASP A 31 -1.51 -10.79 9.28
N ARG A 32 -0.63 -9.93 9.83
CA ARG A 32 -0.45 -9.80 11.29
C ARG A 32 -1.70 -9.26 11.98
N VAL A 33 -2.31 -8.21 11.43
CA VAL A 33 -3.54 -7.61 11.95
C VAL A 33 -4.69 -8.61 11.86
N VAL A 34 -4.85 -9.29 10.72
CA VAL A 34 -5.85 -10.35 10.53
C VAL A 34 -5.66 -11.49 11.52
N HIS A 35 -4.42 -11.93 11.76
CA HIS A 35 -4.12 -12.93 12.78
C HIS A 35 -4.50 -12.44 14.18
N SER A 36 -4.15 -11.20 14.53
CA SER A 36 -4.55 -10.61 15.81
C SER A 36 -6.07 -10.52 15.93
N LEU A 37 -6.79 -10.10 14.90
CA LEU A 37 -8.25 -10.02 14.92
C LEU A 37 -8.88 -11.40 15.19
N ASN A 38 -8.36 -12.45 14.56
CA ASN A 38 -8.88 -13.80 14.71
C ASN A 38 -8.54 -14.46 16.06
N THR A 39 -7.47 -14.04 16.73
CA THR A 39 -6.99 -14.66 17.98
C THR A 39 -7.32 -13.85 19.23
N SER A 40 -7.36 -12.53 19.12
CA SER A 40 -7.51 -11.62 20.28
C SER A 40 -8.93 -11.10 20.48
N ILE A 41 -9.81 -11.20 19.50
CA ILE A 41 -11.22 -10.82 19.64
C ILE A 41 -12.03 -12.08 19.97
N PRO A 42 -12.39 -12.30 21.26
CA PRO A 42 -13.15 -13.47 21.65
C PRO A 42 -14.52 -13.49 20.95
N THR A 43 -15.03 -14.69 20.68
CA THR A 43 -16.45 -14.85 20.30
C THR A 43 -17.34 -14.34 21.44
N GLN A 44 -18.57 -13.92 21.13
CA GLN A 44 -19.52 -13.32 22.09
C GLN A 44 -19.60 -14.04 23.44
N SER A 45 -19.41 -15.37 23.45
CA SER A 45 -19.40 -16.23 24.62
C SER A 45 -18.26 -15.97 25.63
N PHE A 46 -17.22 -15.22 25.27
CA PHE A 46 -16.02 -14.96 26.10
C PHE A 46 -15.64 -13.47 26.18
N ALA A 47 -16.56 -12.57 25.84
CA ALA A 47 -16.32 -11.13 25.72
C ALA A 47 -15.90 -10.43 27.04
N GLU A 48 -16.20 -11.01 28.20
CA GLU A 48 -15.94 -10.37 29.52
C GLU A 48 -14.45 -10.27 29.89
N LYS A 49 -13.55 -10.94 29.16
CA LYS A 49 -12.12 -11.02 29.51
C LYS A 49 -11.21 -10.08 28.70
N VAL A 50 -11.74 -9.41 27.68
CA VAL A 50 -10.94 -8.57 26.77
C VAL A 50 -11.71 -7.29 26.44
N ASP A 51 -11.06 -6.14 26.53
CA ASP A 51 -11.58 -4.88 25.99
C ASP A 51 -11.52 -4.91 24.45
N ALA A 52 -12.52 -5.58 23.86
CA ALA A 52 -12.62 -5.75 22.42
C ALA A 52 -12.76 -4.42 21.68
N ALA A 53 -13.36 -3.39 22.31
CA ALA A 53 -13.55 -2.08 21.71
C ALA A 53 -12.20 -1.35 21.54
N SER A 54 -11.40 -1.29 22.61
CA SER A 54 -10.05 -0.71 22.54
C SER A 54 -9.18 -1.48 21.56
N ARG A 55 -9.21 -2.82 21.59
CA ARG A 55 -8.38 -3.64 20.71
C ARG A 55 -8.75 -3.48 19.23
N CYS A 56 -10.04 -3.44 18.91
CA CYS A 56 -10.51 -3.16 17.56
C CYS A 56 -10.12 -1.75 17.09
N SER A 57 -10.16 -0.75 17.96
CA SER A 57 -9.70 0.61 17.63
C SER A 57 -8.21 0.64 17.26
N ASP A 58 -7.36 -0.03 18.06
CA ASP A 58 -5.92 -0.07 17.81
C ASP A 58 -5.59 -0.79 16.50
N LEU A 59 -6.22 -1.94 16.27
CA LEU A 59 -6.02 -2.73 15.05
C LEU A 59 -6.54 -2.00 13.81
N PHE A 60 -7.65 -1.26 13.93
CA PHE A 60 -8.14 -0.40 12.85
C PHE A 60 -7.14 0.69 12.50
N LYS A 61 -6.55 1.34 13.51
CA LYS A 61 -5.56 2.39 13.31
C LYS A 61 -4.31 1.84 12.61
N GLU A 62 -3.76 0.74 13.09
CA GLU A 62 -2.60 0.07 12.47
C GLU A 62 -2.89 -0.29 11.00
N LEU A 63 -4.05 -0.89 10.73
CA LEU A 63 -4.47 -1.27 9.38
C LEU A 63 -4.64 -0.05 8.47
N SER A 64 -5.33 0.98 8.96
CA SER A 64 -5.62 2.19 8.18
C SER A 64 -4.36 3.00 7.87
N GLU A 65 -3.42 3.08 8.81
CA GLU A 65 -2.12 3.75 8.61
C GLU A 65 -1.29 2.99 7.58
N ALA A 66 -1.28 1.66 7.62
CA ALA A 66 -0.60 0.83 6.63
C ALA A 66 -1.18 1.01 5.22
N HIS A 67 -2.51 0.97 5.08
CA HIS A 67 -3.22 1.17 3.81
C HIS A 67 -2.87 2.54 3.21
N LYS A 68 -2.97 3.60 4.01
CA LYS A 68 -2.62 4.97 3.59
C LYS A 68 -1.15 5.10 3.21
N HIS A 69 -0.26 4.48 3.96
CA HIS A 69 1.17 4.53 3.67
C HIS A 69 1.49 3.89 2.32
N ARG A 70 0.97 2.69 2.06
CA ARG A 70 1.19 1.98 0.79
C ARG A 70 0.54 2.69 -0.40
N ASP A 71 -0.69 3.17 -0.25
CA ASP A 71 -1.36 3.98 -1.27
C ASP A 71 -0.54 5.24 -1.62
N GLY A 72 -0.01 5.93 -0.61
CA GLY A 72 0.88 7.08 -0.79
C GLY A 72 2.15 6.73 -1.57
N ILE A 73 2.78 5.59 -1.26
CA ILE A 73 3.97 5.09 -1.96
C ILE A 73 3.66 4.81 -3.44
N ILE A 74 2.58 4.08 -3.72
CA ILE A 74 2.19 3.71 -5.09
C ILE A 74 1.89 4.98 -5.90
N LYS A 75 1.08 5.90 -5.37
CA LYS A 75 0.73 7.17 -6.05
C LYS A 75 1.94 8.07 -6.27
N LYS A 76 2.88 8.12 -5.32
CA LYS A 76 4.15 8.83 -5.50
C LYS A 76 4.93 8.27 -6.69
N CYS A 77 5.09 6.95 -6.78
CA CYS A 77 5.79 6.32 -7.89
C CYS A 77 5.09 6.51 -9.24
N ILE A 78 3.75 6.44 -9.29
CA ILE A 78 2.97 6.75 -10.50
C ILE A 78 3.25 8.18 -10.97
N THR A 79 3.24 9.15 -10.04
CA THR A 79 3.48 10.56 -10.35
C THR A 79 4.88 10.76 -10.92
N LEU A 80 5.90 10.20 -10.26
CA LEU A 80 7.29 10.29 -10.71
C LEU A 80 7.48 9.68 -12.10
N LYS A 81 6.99 8.46 -12.33
CA LYS A 81 7.13 7.78 -13.62
C LYS A 81 6.31 8.44 -14.73
N SER A 82 5.13 8.97 -14.43
CA SER A 82 4.32 9.75 -15.37
C SER A 82 5.04 11.03 -15.80
N ALA A 83 5.70 11.72 -14.87
CA ALA A 83 6.53 12.88 -15.18
C ALA A 83 7.70 12.51 -16.09
N THR A 84 8.43 11.44 -15.80
CA THR A 84 9.54 10.95 -16.65
C THR A 84 9.07 10.60 -18.06
N VAL A 85 7.97 9.86 -18.21
CA VAL A 85 7.38 9.55 -19.53
C VAL A 85 7.02 10.82 -20.28
N SER A 86 6.44 11.81 -19.59
CA SER A 86 6.04 13.09 -20.20
C SER A 86 7.25 13.89 -20.68
N GLN A 87 8.32 13.95 -19.88
CA GLN A 87 9.59 14.59 -20.25
C GLN A 87 10.24 13.90 -21.46
N LEU A 88 10.29 12.55 -21.48
CA LEU A 88 10.86 11.80 -22.61
C LEU A 88 10.05 12.02 -23.90
N LYS A 89 8.72 12.10 -23.81
CA LYS A 89 7.86 12.44 -24.95
C LYS A 89 8.13 13.85 -25.47
N GLN A 90 8.28 14.84 -24.58
CA GLN A 90 8.62 16.21 -24.96
C GLN A 90 9.99 16.28 -25.65
N ARG A 91 11.00 15.61 -25.09
CA ARG A 91 12.32 15.50 -25.73
C ARG A 91 12.25 14.84 -27.09
N LYS A 92 11.41 13.81 -27.25
CA LYS A 92 11.22 13.15 -28.55
C LYS A 92 10.64 14.07 -29.63
N GLN A 93 9.81 15.03 -29.24
CA GLN A 93 9.29 16.06 -30.15
C GLN A 93 10.38 17.05 -30.56
N GLN A 94 11.32 17.34 -29.66
CA GLN A 94 12.47 18.23 -29.92
C GLN A 94 13.58 17.53 -30.71
N GLU A 95 13.72 16.20 -30.55
CA GLU A 95 14.75 15.36 -31.18
C GLU A 95 14.11 14.19 -32.00
N PRO A 96 13.47 14.45 -33.16
CA PRO A 96 12.73 13.45 -33.92
C PRO A 96 13.58 12.30 -34.48
N ASP A 97 14.88 12.52 -34.69
CA ASP A 97 15.80 11.52 -35.25
C ASP A 97 16.48 10.67 -34.17
N ASN A 98 16.36 11.05 -32.90
CA ASN A 98 16.92 10.28 -31.79
C ASN A 98 16.06 9.01 -31.55
N ILE A 99 16.53 7.88 -32.09
CA ILE A 99 15.85 6.58 -32.03
C ILE A 99 15.84 6.00 -30.60
N ASP A 100 16.82 6.35 -29.77
CA ASP A 100 16.95 5.81 -28.41
C ASP A 100 15.83 6.30 -27.48
N LEU A 101 15.34 7.52 -27.71
CA LEU A 101 14.22 8.08 -26.95
C LEU A 101 12.95 7.23 -27.08
N MET A 102 12.68 6.62 -28.24
CA MET A 102 11.52 5.74 -28.39
C MET A 102 11.62 4.47 -27.55
N SER A 103 12.82 3.90 -27.46
CA SER A 103 13.08 2.73 -26.61
C SER A 103 12.88 3.08 -25.13
N GLN A 104 13.43 4.22 -24.69
CA GLN A 104 13.29 4.71 -23.31
C GLN A 104 11.82 4.99 -22.95
N ILE A 105 11.06 5.66 -23.84
CA ILE A 105 9.64 5.92 -23.62
C ILE A 105 8.88 4.61 -23.42
N ARG A 106 9.11 3.59 -24.26
CA ARG A 106 8.43 2.29 -24.12
C ARG A 106 8.78 1.61 -22.79
N LYS A 107 10.04 1.65 -22.38
CA LYS A 107 10.49 1.10 -21.09
C LYS A 107 9.78 1.78 -19.92
N GLU A 108 9.79 3.12 -19.87
CA GLU A 108 9.15 3.87 -18.79
C GLU A 108 7.63 3.74 -18.80
N GLN A 109 6.99 3.66 -19.97
CA GLN A 109 5.55 3.40 -20.09
C GLN A 109 5.17 1.99 -19.62
N TYR A 110 6.01 0.99 -19.88
CA TYR A 110 5.81 -0.35 -19.35
C TYR A 110 5.89 -0.33 -17.82
N ALA A 111 6.95 0.25 -17.26
CA ALA A 111 7.11 0.39 -15.80
C ALA A 111 5.93 1.14 -15.16
N LEU A 112 5.48 2.26 -15.77
CA LEU A 112 4.33 3.02 -15.29
C LEU A 112 3.05 2.18 -15.24
N ARG A 113 2.75 1.40 -16.30
CA ARG A 113 1.57 0.51 -16.32
C ARG A 113 1.62 -0.54 -15.22
N HIS A 114 2.81 -1.09 -14.97
CA HIS A 114 3.00 -2.05 -13.88
C HIS A 114 2.75 -1.43 -12.50
N ILE A 115 3.31 -0.26 -12.23
CA ILE A 115 3.08 0.44 -10.95
C ILE A 115 1.59 0.84 -10.82
N GLN A 116 0.93 1.24 -11.92
CA GLN A 116 -0.51 1.51 -11.91
C GLN A 116 -1.34 0.28 -11.56
N SER A 117 -0.94 -0.91 -12.02
CA SER A 117 -1.64 -2.15 -11.67
C SER A 117 -1.55 -2.50 -10.17
N GLU A 118 -0.53 -2.02 -9.46
CA GLU A 118 -0.41 -2.21 -8.01
C GLU A 118 -1.50 -1.46 -7.22
N LEU A 119 -2.14 -0.43 -7.78
CA LEU A 119 -3.33 0.17 -7.15
C LEU A 119 -4.49 -0.83 -7.04
N ASN A 120 -4.72 -1.63 -8.09
CA ASN A 120 -5.78 -2.64 -8.08
C ASN A 120 -5.45 -3.78 -7.10
N VAL A 121 -4.17 -4.16 -7.03
CA VAL A 121 -3.70 -5.16 -6.05
C VAL A 121 -3.90 -4.62 -4.63
N GLU A 122 -3.57 -3.36 -4.40
CA GLU A 122 -3.72 -2.70 -3.10
C GLU A 122 -5.19 -2.61 -2.67
N GLU A 123 -6.10 -2.27 -3.60
CA GLU A 123 -7.55 -2.27 -3.35
C GLU A 123 -8.04 -3.65 -2.87
N VAL A 124 -7.68 -4.73 -3.59
CA VAL A 124 -8.09 -6.09 -3.22
C VAL A 124 -7.55 -6.50 -1.85
N ILE A 125 -6.31 -6.13 -1.53
CA ILE A 125 -5.70 -6.43 -0.22
C ILE A 125 -6.42 -5.67 0.89
N ASN A 126 -6.68 -4.38 0.68
CA ASN A 126 -7.34 -3.52 1.65
C ASN A 126 -8.77 -4.00 1.92
N ASP A 127 -9.52 -4.36 0.87
CA ASP A 127 -10.87 -4.90 0.99
C ASP A 127 -10.90 -6.20 1.79
N ARG A 128 -9.94 -7.10 1.54
CA ARG A 128 -9.84 -8.38 2.26
C ARG A 128 -9.64 -8.17 3.75
N SER A 129 -8.64 -7.36 4.14
CA SER A 129 -8.34 -7.14 5.56
C SER A 129 -9.43 -6.32 6.25
N MET A 130 -10.04 -5.36 5.55
CA MET A 130 -11.16 -4.57 6.06
C MET A 130 -12.42 -5.41 6.26
N THR A 131 -12.72 -6.34 5.36
CA THR A 131 -13.87 -7.27 5.50
C THR A 131 -13.73 -8.09 6.79
N ILE A 132 -12.56 -8.68 7.02
CA ILE A 132 -12.27 -9.46 8.23
C ILE A 132 -12.38 -8.57 9.48
N PHE A 133 -11.84 -7.36 9.41
CA PHE A 133 -11.99 -6.38 10.49
C PHE A 133 -13.46 -6.13 10.82
N GLN A 134 -14.30 -5.84 9.82
CA GLN A 134 -15.73 -5.59 10.03
C GLN A 134 -16.43 -6.81 10.63
N GLU A 135 -16.15 -8.02 10.14
CA GLU A 135 -16.75 -9.26 10.67
C GLU A 135 -16.46 -9.46 12.16
N ARG A 136 -15.22 -9.17 12.59
CA ARG A 136 -14.78 -9.36 13.98
C ARG A 136 -15.13 -8.20 14.89
N CYS A 137 -15.11 -6.96 14.39
CA CYS A 137 -15.16 -5.76 15.23
C CYS A 137 -16.49 -4.99 15.15
N ARG A 138 -17.42 -5.32 14.23
CA ARG A 138 -18.67 -4.55 14.03
C ARG A 138 -19.52 -4.32 15.28
N GLN A 139 -19.46 -5.20 16.28
CA GLN A 139 -20.21 -5.08 17.53
C GLN A 139 -19.46 -4.31 18.62
N HIS A 140 -18.17 -4.07 18.43
CA HIS A 140 -17.26 -3.52 19.44
C HIS A 140 -16.73 -2.14 19.05
N PHE A 141 -16.62 -1.86 17.75
CA PHE A 141 -16.05 -0.63 17.25
C PHE A 141 -16.69 -0.23 15.92
N ARG A 142 -17.03 1.05 15.80
CA ARG A 142 -17.49 1.66 14.54
C ARG A 142 -16.39 2.58 14.01
N PRO A 143 -15.74 2.22 12.88
CA PRO A 143 -14.70 3.08 12.33
C PRO A 143 -15.28 4.43 11.88
N PRO A 144 -14.49 5.52 11.98
CA PRO A 144 -14.87 6.80 11.41
C PRO A 144 -15.02 6.69 9.90
N PRO A 145 -15.90 7.50 9.27
CA PRO A 145 -16.00 7.57 7.83
C PRO A 145 -14.63 7.94 7.23
N SER A 146 -14.28 7.27 6.12
CA SER A 146 -13.02 7.47 5.37
C SER A 146 -13.03 8.75 4.56
#